data_AF-A0A382BRK0-F1
#
_entry.id   AF-A0A382BRK0-F1
#
_cell.length_a   1.000
_cell.length_b   1.000
_cell.length_c   1.000
_cell.angle_alpha   90.00
_cell.angle_beta   90.00
_cell.angle_gamma   90.00
#
_symmetry.space_group_name_H-M   'P 1'
#
loop_
_entity.id
_entity.type
_entity.pdbx_description
1 polymer ?
#
loop_
_entity_poly.entity_id
_entity_poly.type
_entity_poly.pdbx_seq_one_letter_code
_entity_poly.pdbx_strand_id
1 'polypeptide(L)'
;MDSILDFLVRQKKFALVFSFAFIAIGVLSVVGMQRDQFPAVDFEILAVTTAYPGASPEDVEKSVTNVIENELLSVSGIKEIT
;
A
#
# COMPACT_ATOMS: atom_id res chain seq x y z
N MET A 1 -28.46 -25.38 9.62
CA MET A 1 -28.40 -24.12 8.84
C MET A 1 -29.80 -23.64 8.49
N ASP A 2 -30.74 -24.56 8.27
CA ASP A 2 -32.10 -24.27 7.80
C ASP A 2 -32.96 -23.52 8.82
N SER A 3 -32.74 -23.76 10.13
CA SER A 3 -33.50 -23.09 11.20
C SER A 3 -33.38 -21.56 11.20
N ILE A 4 -32.23 -21.01 10.77
CA ILE A 4 -32.03 -19.55 10.64
C ILE A 4 -32.78 -19.01 9.42
N LEU A 5 -32.75 -19.74 8.30
CA LEU A 5 -33.46 -19.37 7.08
C LEU A 5 -34.98 -19.45 7.28
N ASP A 6 -35.47 -20.50 7.94
CA ASP A 6 -36.89 -20.67 8.26
C ASP A 6 -37.39 -19.56 9.19
N PHE A 7 -36.57 -19.14 10.16
CA PHE A 7 -36.90 -18.01 11.03
C PHE A 7 -37.01 -16.68 10.25
N LEU A 8 -36.06 -16.41 9.34
CA LEU A 8 -36.06 -15.22 8.49
C LEU A 8 -37.26 -15.20 7.52
N VAL A 9 -37.62 -16.34 6.95
CA VAL A 9 -38.78 -16.47 6.04
C VAL A 9 -40.10 -16.33 6.82
N ARG A 10 -40.17 -16.84 8.04
CA ARG A 10 -41.36 -16.75 8.89
C ARG A 10 -41.59 -15.32 9.42
N GLN A 11 -40.52 -14.58 9.70
CA GLN A 11 -40.56 -13.19 10.19
C GLN A 11 -40.17 -12.18 9.10
N LYS A 12 -40.98 -12.10 8.04
CA LYS A 12 -40.74 -11.25 6.85
C LYS A 12 -40.45 -9.78 7.18
N LYS A 13 -41.10 -9.22 8.20
CA LYS A 13 -40.89 -7.82 8.63
C LYS A 13 -39.48 -7.60 9.19
N PHE A 14 -39.00 -8.55 10.00
CA PHE A 14 -37.65 -8.51 10.56
C PHE A 14 -36.59 -8.62 9.46
N ALA A 15 -36.75 -9.58 8.53
CA ALA A 15 -35.84 -9.75 7.40
C ALA A 15 -35.77 -8.50 6.51
N LEU A 16 -36.91 -7.83 6.27
CA LEU A 16 -36.97 -6.61 5.46
C LEU A 16 -36.27 -5.45 6.16
N VAL A 17 -36.56 -5.19 7.43
CA VAL A 17 -35.88 -4.12 8.20
C VAL A 17 -34.37 -4.35 8.23
N PHE A 18 -33.95 -5.59 8.45
CA PHE A 18 -32.53 -5.96 8.45
C PHE A 18 -31.88 -5.71 7.08
N SER A 19 -32.52 -6.12 5.99
CA SER A 19 -32.02 -5.85 4.64
C SER A 19 -31.90 -4.36 4.35
N PHE A 20 -32.89 -3.55 4.71
CA PHE A 20 -32.81 -2.09 4.55
C PHE A 20 -31.72 -1.45 5.41
N ALA A 21 -31.50 -1.96 6.62
CA ALA A 21 -30.40 -1.50 7.46
C ALA A 21 -29.04 -1.76 6.80
N PHE A 22 -28.83 -2.94 6.23
CA PHE A 22 -27.60 -3.26 5.48
C PHE A 22 -27.42 -2.37 4.25
N ILE A 23 -28.48 -2.11 3.50
CA ILE A 23 -28.44 -1.21 2.34
C ILE A 23 -28.07 0.21 2.79
N ALA A 24 -28.69 0.72 3.86
CA ALA A 24 -28.40 2.06 4.38
C ALA A 24 -26.95 2.19 4.82
N ILE A 25 -26.41 1.20 5.55
CA ILE A 25 -25.00 1.15 5.94
C ILE A 25 -24.10 1.13 4.70
N GLY A 26 -24.42 0.31 3.70
CA GLY A 26 -23.67 0.25 2.44
C GLY A 26 -23.62 1.60 1.73
N VAL A 27 -24.75 2.31 1.64
CA VAL A 27 -24.83 3.64 1.03
C VAL A 27 -23.98 4.65 1.80
N LEU A 28 -24.09 4.68 3.14
CA LEU A 28 -23.30 5.58 3.97
C LEU A 28 -21.79 5.33 3.81
N SER A 29 -21.38 4.06 3.72
CA SER A 29 -19.98 3.70 3.49
C SER A 29 -19.47 4.18 2.12
N VAL A 30 -20.24 4.03 1.05
CA VAL A 30 -19.84 4.48 -0.31
C VAL A 30 -19.73 6.00 -0.40
N VAL A 31 -20.62 6.72 0.29
CA VAL A 31 -20.60 8.19 0.34
C VAL A 31 -19.45 8.71 1.21
N GLY A 32 -19.19 8.06 2.34
CA GLY A 32 -18.13 8.46 3.28
C GLY A 32 -16.71 8.01 2.90
N MET A 33 -16.57 7.15 1.89
CA MET A 33 -15.28 6.66 1.44
C MET A 33 -14.43 7.83 0.89
N GLN A 34 -13.34 8.13 1.58
CA GLN A 34 -12.35 9.11 1.14
C GLN A 34 -11.71 8.61 -0.16
N ARG A 35 -11.70 9.50 -1.16
CA ARG A 35 -11.03 9.25 -2.44
C ARG A 35 -9.79 10.13 -2.46
N ASP A 36 -8.64 9.50 -2.52
CA ASP A 36 -7.39 10.21 -2.75
C ASP A 36 -7.00 10.05 -4.23
N GLN A 37 -6.62 11.16 -4.87
CA GLN A 37 -6.10 11.14 -6.24
C GLN A 37 -4.66 10.62 -6.26
N PHE A 38 -3.94 10.81 -5.16
CA PHE A 38 -2.59 10.32 -4.96
C PHE A 38 -2.58 9.49 -3.69
N PRO A 39 -3.05 8.22 -3.76
CA PRO A 39 -2.96 7.35 -2.60
C PRO A 39 -1.50 7.36 -2.10
N ALA A 40 -1.31 7.53 -0.79
CA ALA A 40 0.00 7.39 -0.19
C ALA A 40 0.47 5.95 -0.40
N VAL A 41 1.28 5.75 -1.44
CA VAL A 41 1.97 4.49 -1.71
C VAL A 41 3.37 4.66 -1.14
N ASP A 42 3.71 3.81 -0.18
CA ASP A 42 5.08 3.71 0.31
C ASP A 42 5.92 3.03 -0.76
N PHE A 43 6.58 3.84 -1.60
CA PHE A 43 7.58 3.34 -2.51
C PHE A 43 8.84 3.00 -1.68
N GLU A 44 9.29 1.74 -1.76
CA GLU A 44 10.51 1.25 -1.11
C GLU A 44 11.78 1.77 -1.84
N ILE A 45 11.89 3.08 -2.02
CA ILE A 45 12.99 3.75 -2.72
C ILE A 45 13.78 4.57 -1.70
N LEU A 46 15.10 4.38 -1.69
CA LEU A 46 16.04 5.16 -0.89
C LEU A 46 16.96 5.95 -1.81
N ALA A 47 17.09 7.26 -1.58
CA ALA A 47 18.02 8.11 -2.31
C ALA A 47 19.27 8.37 -1.46
N VAL A 48 20.44 8.01 -1.99
CA VAL A 48 21.75 8.32 -1.39
C VAL A 48 22.44 9.35 -2.27
N THR A 49 22.89 10.46 -1.68
CA THR A 49 23.59 11.52 -2.41
C THR A 49 24.94 11.79 -1.76
N THR A 50 26.01 11.67 -2.55
CA THR A 50 27.38 11.91 -2.12
C THR A 50 28.04 12.95 -3.01
N ALA A 51 28.69 13.94 -2.42
CA ALA A 51 29.41 14.97 -3.16
C ALA A 51 30.92 14.78 -2.98
N TYR A 52 31.66 14.67 -4.08
CA TYR A 52 33.12 14.64 -4.06
C TYR A 52 33.70 15.70 -5.02
N PRO A 53 33.82 16.95 -4.55
CA PRO A 53 34.23 18.07 -5.40
C PRO A 53 35.72 17.97 -5.78
N GLY A 54 36.02 18.28 -7.05
CA GLY A 54 37.38 18.30 -7.58
C GLY A 54 37.91 16.95 -8.07
N ALA A 55 37.13 15.88 -7.95
CA ALA A 55 37.43 14.58 -8.56
C ALA A 55 36.89 14.50 -10.00
N SER A 56 37.55 13.71 -10.85
CA SER A 56 37.01 13.36 -12.16
C SER A 56 35.79 12.44 -12.01
N PRO A 57 34.84 12.45 -12.96
CA PRO A 57 33.69 11.53 -12.92
C PRO A 57 34.12 10.06 -12.74
N GLU A 58 35.19 9.65 -13.40
CA GLU A 58 35.74 8.29 -13.33
C GLU A 58 36.30 7.96 -11.93
N ASP A 59 36.93 8.93 -11.27
CA ASP A 59 37.43 8.76 -9.91
C ASP A 59 36.30 8.69 -8.88
N VAL A 60 35.23 9.47 -9.07
CA VAL A 60 34.03 9.42 -8.22
C VAL A 60 33.36 8.05 -8.29
N GLU A 61 33.18 7.52 -9.50
CA GLU A 61 32.59 6.20 -9.71
C GLU A 61 33.39 5.12 -8.98
N LYS A 62 34.71 5.07 -9.21
CA LYS A 62 35.56 4.02 -8.65
C LYS A 62 35.72 4.12 -7.13
N SER A 63 35.85 5.34 -6.61
CA SER A 63 36.23 5.56 -5.21
C SER A 63 35.04 5.72 -4.28
N VAL A 64 33.88 6.14 -4.80
CA VAL A 64 32.68 6.43 -4.02
C VAL A 64 31.55 5.50 -4.42
N THR A 65 31.07 5.59 -5.67
CA THR A 65 29.87 4.84 -6.11
C THR A 65 30.06 3.34 -5.99
N ASN A 66 31.11 2.77 -6.57
CA ASN A 66 31.36 1.33 -6.57
C ASN A 66 31.56 0.78 -5.16
N VAL A 67 32.17 1.55 -4.26
CA VAL A 67 32.36 1.12 -2.86
C VAL A 67 31.01 1.01 -2.16
N ILE A 68 30.14 2.01 -2.35
CA ILE A 68 28.79 2.02 -1.76
C ILE A 68 27.92 0.91 -2.35
N GLU A 69 27.92 0.74 -3.67
CA GLU A 69 27.14 -0.31 -4.34
C GLU A 69 27.56 -1.71 -3.90
N ASN A 70 28.87 -1.98 -3.81
CA ASN A 70 29.37 -3.29 -3.38
C ASN A 70 28.94 -3.64 -1.94
N GLU A 71 28.94 -2.66 -1.03
CA GLU A 71 28.44 -2.87 0.33
C GLU A 71 26.92 -3.09 0.34
N LEU A 72 26.16 -2.35 -0.47
CA LEU A 72 24.71 -2.49 -0.58
C LEU A 72 24.27 -3.82 -1.21
N LEU A 73 25.07 -4.42 -2.10
CA LEU A 73 24.81 -5.76 -2.65
C LEU A 73 24.76 -6.86 -1.59
N SER A 74 25.41 -6.65 -0.44
CA SER A 74 25.35 -7.59 0.69
C SER A 74 24.03 -7.52 1.47
N VAL A 75 23.26 -6.44 1.29
CA VAL A 75 21.99 -6.21 2.00
C VAL A 75 20.88 -7.01 1.34
N SER A 76 20.27 -7.91 2.11
CA SER A 76 19.14 -8.71 1.65
C SER A 76 17.88 -7.85 1.49
N GLY A 77 17.18 -7.99 0.36
CA GLY A 77 15.92 -7.31 0.09
C GLY A 77 16.00 -6.15 -0.90
N ILE A 78 17.20 -5.78 -1.37
CA ILE A 78 17.36 -4.79 -2.43
C ILE A 78 17.18 -5.46 -3.79
N LYS A 79 16.17 -5.01 -4.55
CA LYS A 79 15.87 -5.55 -5.89
C LYS A 79 16.71 -4.91 -6.99
N GLU A 80 17.01 -3.62 -6.86
CA GLU A 80 17.68 -2.81 -7.87
C GLU A 80 18.46 -1.68 -7.19
N ILE A 81 19.66 -1.39 -7.72
CA ILE A 81 20.55 -0.29 -7.31
C ILE A 81 20.90 0.45 -8.60
N THR A 82 20.84 1.78 -8.59
CA THR A 82 21.10 2.67 -9.75
C THR A 82 21.77 3.95 -9.29
#